data_AF-S2DBV8-F1
#
_entry.id   AF-S2DBV8-F1
#
_cell.length_a   1.000
_cell.length_b   1.000
_cell.length_c   1.000
_cell.angle_alpha   90.00
_cell.angle_beta   90.00
_cell.angle_gamma   90.00
#
_symmetry.space_group_name_H-M   'P 1'
#
loop_
_entity.id
_entity.type
_entity.pdbx_description
1 polymer ?
#
loop_
_entity_poly.entity_id
_entity_poly.type
_entity_poly.pdbx_seq_one_letter_code
_entity_poly.pdbx_strand_id
1 'polypeptide(L)'
;MENVRATKLLGADIIFMPHVTMCTPSTRPGAGFVDPKLWENRENDPTSLRMEFDGLKGRAWLMKWLPARAYDNAVYAVFSNPIGMDDDQLKNGCSMIIDPFGDILVECRELEDSFVIASVQAEKLTQAGGHRYLMARRPELYKDIIGGSHQSEQKVAWLKGEKEIE
;
A
#
# COMPACT_ATOMS: atom_id res chain seq x y z
N MET A 1 -8.89 -4.98 1.80
CA MET A 1 -10.19 -4.30 1.99
C MET A 1 -10.80 -4.64 3.33
N GLU A 2 -11.00 -5.93 3.64
CA GLU A 2 -11.67 -6.36 4.88
C GLU A 2 -10.95 -5.94 6.16
N ASN A 3 -9.63 -6.11 6.20
CA ASN A 3 -8.82 -5.73 7.36
C ASN A 3 -9.05 -4.25 7.76
N VAL A 4 -8.90 -3.32 6.80
CA VAL A 4 -9.09 -1.87 7.04
C VAL A 4 -10.50 -1.57 7.57
N ARG A 5 -11.52 -2.22 7.00
CA ARG A 5 -12.90 -2.05 7.43
C ARG A 5 -13.10 -2.59 8.86
N ALA A 6 -12.57 -3.77 9.16
CA ALA A 6 -12.67 -4.36 10.49
C ALA A 6 -12.02 -3.44 11.53
N THR A 7 -10.83 -2.91 11.25
CA THR A 7 -10.14 -1.96 12.12
C THR A 7 -10.94 -0.66 12.32
N LYS A 8 -11.55 -0.13 11.26
CA LYS A 8 -12.44 1.05 11.38
C LYS A 8 -13.66 0.75 12.27
N LEU A 9 -14.28 -0.42 12.14
CA LEU A 9 -15.41 -0.81 12.98
C LEU A 9 -15.03 -0.98 14.46
N LEU A 10 -13.76 -1.23 14.76
CA LEU A 10 -13.22 -1.21 16.13
C LEU A 10 -12.93 0.21 16.65
N GLY A 11 -13.17 1.25 15.83
CA GLY A 11 -13.03 2.66 16.22
C GLY A 11 -11.77 3.36 15.71
N ALA A 12 -10.99 2.74 14.82
CA ALA A 12 -9.78 3.39 14.29
C ALA A 12 -10.11 4.48 13.26
N ASP A 13 -9.60 5.68 13.47
CA ASP A 13 -9.70 6.81 12.54
C ASP A 13 -8.45 7.03 11.69
N ILE A 14 -7.30 6.58 12.20
CA ILE A 14 -6.01 6.61 11.52
C ILE A 14 -5.47 5.19 11.53
N ILE A 15 -5.03 4.70 10.38
CA ILE A 15 -4.47 3.34 10.23
C ILE A 15 -3.06 3.45 9.67
N PHE A 16 -2.10 2.98 10.45
CA PHE A 16 -0.72 2.80 10.01
C PHE A 16 -0.61 1.56 9.13
N MET A 17 0.07 1.72 8.00
CA MET A 17 0.20 0.73 6.95
C MET A 17 1.68 0.55 6.60
N PRO A 18 2.50 -0.02 7.51
CA PRO A 18 3.89 -0.34 7.21
C PRO A 18 3.97 -1.49 6.22
N HIS A 19 4.74 -1.31 5.15
CA HIS A 19 4.90 -2.29 4.09
C HIS A 19 6.37 -2.42 3.66
N VAL A 20 6.66 -3.57 3.05
CA VAL A 20 7.78 -3.75 2.12
C VAL A 20 7.14 -4.28 0.84
N THR A 21 6.91 -3.39 -0.11
CA THR A 21 6.14 -3.68 -1.32
C THR A 21 6.68 -2.92 -2.52
N MET A 22 6.04 -3.08 -3.69
CA MET A 22 6.45 -2.53 -4.98
C MET A 22 7.82 -3.07 -5.43
N CYS A 23 8.18 -2.83 -6.70
CA CYS A 23 9.45 -3.27 -7.29
C CYS A 23 9.75 -4.76 -7.07
N THR A 24 8.70 -5.58 -6.99
CA THR A 24 8.74 -7.02 -6.71
C THR A 24 8.03 -7.79 -7.82
N PRO A 25 8.46 -9.02 -8.12
CA PRO A 25 7.83 -9.84 -9.16
C PRO A 25 6.45 -10.31 -8.70
N SER A 26 5.48 -10.25 -9.60
CA SER A 26 4.17 -10.89 -9.43
C SER A 26 3.56 -11.17 -10.80
N THR A 27 2.49 -11.95 -10.85
CA THR A 27 1.74 -12.22 -12.10
C THR A 27 1.02 -10.99 -12.66
N ARG A 28 1.03 -9.87 -11.93
CA ARG A 28 0.38 -8.63 -12.35
C ARG A 28 1.11 -7.99 -13.55
N PRO A 29 0.37 -7.55 -14.58
CA PRO A 29 0.96 -6.77 -15.68
C PRO A 29 1.73 -5.54 -15.17
N GLY A 30 2.96 -5.38 -15.65
CA GLY A 30 3.85 -4.28 -15.29
C GLY A 30 4.46 -4.36 -13.88
N ALA A 31 4.33 -5.48 -13.17
CA ALA A 31 5.13 -5.75 -11.98
C ALA A 31 6.52 -6.27 -12.35
N GLY A 32 7.46 -6.20 -11.40
CA GLY A 32 8.83 -6.67 -11.59
C GLY A 32 9.82 -5.83 -10.81
N PHE A 33 11.08 -6.26 -10.87
CA PHE A 33 12.20 -5.52 -10.31
C PHE A 33 12.52 -4.27 -11.13
N VAL A 34 13.12 -3.30 -10.46
CA VAL A 34 13.77 -2.15 -11.06
C VAL A 34 15.26 -2.43 -11.07
N ASP A 35 15.94 -2.08 -12.17
CA ASP A 35 17.39 -2.33 -12.33
C ASP A 35 18.19 -1.55 -11.25
N PRO A 36 18.99 -2.22 -10.40
CA PRO A 36 19.82 -1.56 -9.39
C PRO A 36 20.76 -0.49 -9.95
N LYS A 37 21.18 -0.59 -11.22
CA LYS A 37 22.02 0.42 -11.86
C LYS A 37 21.35 1.80 -11.95
N LEU A 38 20.02 1.83 -12.02
CA LEU A 38 19.26 3.09 -11.98
C LEU A 38 19.37 3.75 -10.60
N TRP A 39 19.45 2.96 -9.53
CA TRP A 39 19.67 3.48 -8.17
C TRP A 39 21.08 3.99 -7.96
N GLU A 40 22.08 3.25 -8.45
CA GLU A 40 23.49 3.65 -8.41
C GLU A 40 23.70 4.99 -9.14
N ASN A 41 23.03 5.18 -10.28
CA ASN A 41 23.16 6.37 -11.11
C ASN A 41 22.14 7.49 -10.79
N ARG A 42 21.39 7.38 -9.69
CA ARG A 42 20.24 8.28 -9.40
C ARG A 42 20.59 9.76 -9.30
N GLU A 43 21.82 10.10 -8.92
CA GLU A 43 22.29 11.49 -8.85
C GLU A 43 22.49 12.10 -10.25
N ASN A 44 22.97 11.30 -11.20
CA ASN A 44 23.26 11.77 -12.57
C ASN A 44 22.04 11.64 -13.50
N ASP A 45 21.21 10.61 -13.30
CA ASP A 45 19.99 10.37 -14.05
C ASP A 45 18.82 9.99 -13.12
N PRO A 46 18.28 10.95 -12.35
CA PRO A 46 17.13 10.72 -11.49
C PRO A 46 15.85 10.45 -12.30
N THR A 47 15.80 10.90 -13.56
CA THR A 47 14.60 10.84 -14.40
C THR A 47 14.28 9.40 -14.77
N SER A 48 15.26 8.62 -15.24
CA SER A 48 15.06 7.21 -15.61
C SER A 48 14.61 6.38 -14.42
N LEU A 49 15.19 6.61 -13.23
CA LEU A 49 14.76 5.93 -12.02
C LEU A 49 13.33 6.32 -11.61
N ARG A 50 12.99 7.61 -11.68
CA ARG A 50 11.63 8.09 -11.37
C ARG A 50 10.57 7.49 -12.27
N MET A 51 10.85 7.31 -13.56
CA MET A 51 9.91 6.67 -14.49
C MET A 51 9.55 5.24 -14.04
N GLU A 52 10.53 4.48 -13.57
CA GLU A 52 10.32 3.13 -13.04
C GLU A 52 9.54 3.15 -11.71
N PHE A 53 9.90 4.06 -10.80
CA PHE A 53 9.25 4.21 -9.49
C PHE A 53 7.80 4.69 -9.61
N ASP A 54 7.51 5.59 -10.55
CA ASP A 54 6.16 6.11 -10.77
C ASP A 54 5.29 5.16 -11.60
N GLY A 55 5.91 4.26 -12.35
CA GLY A 55 5.25 3.30 -13.22
C GLY A 55 4.51 2.19 -12.48
N LEU A 56 4.08 1.19 -13.25
CA LEU A 56 3.32 0.06 -12.72
C LEU A 56 4.12 -0.81 -11.75
N LYS A 57 5.46 -0.75 -11.73
CA LYS A 57 6.27 -1.48 -10.74
C LYS A 57 6.15 -0.86 -9.35
N GLY A 58 5.92 0.45 -9.28
CA GLY A 58 5.80 1.23 -8.05
C GLY A 58 4.46 1.94 -7.90
N ARG A 59 4.51 3.27 -7.87
CA ARG A 59 3.41 4.15 -7.44
C ARG A 59 2.11 3.93 -8.18
N ALA A 60 2.12 3.80 -9.52
CA ALA A 60 0.88 3.63 -10.27
C ALA A 60 0.10 2.37 -9.87
N TRP A 61 0.78 1.34 -9.33
CA TRP A 61 0.09 0.20 -8.73
C TRP A 61 -0.48 0.50 -7.35
N LEU A 62 0.30 1.17 -6.49
CA LEU A 62 -0.14 1.57 -5.15
C LEU A 62 -1.42 2.41 -5.21
N MET A 63 -1.50 3.31 -6.20
CA MET A 63 -2.65 4.20 -6.42
C MET A 63 -3.93 3.46 -6.82
N LYS A 64 -3.86 2.18 -7.22
CA LYS A 64 -5.06 1.39 -7.51
C LYS A 64 -5.85 1.02 -6.26
N TRP A 65 -5.20 0.93 -5.10
CA TRP A 65 -5.83 0.32 -3.93
C TRP A 65 -5.66 1.13 -2.64
N LEU A 66 -4.56 1.86 -2.45
CA LEU A 66 -4.32 2.57 -1.19
C LEU A 66 -5.34 3.71 -0.98
N PRO A 67 -5.60 4.59 -1.98
CA PRO A 67 -6.68 5.58 -1.90
C PRO A 67 -8.05 4.95 -1.63
N ALA A 68 -8.39 3.87 -2.33
CA ALA A 68 -9.67 3.18 -2.18
C ALA A 68 -9.88 2.65 -0.75
N ARG A 69 -8.83 2.13 -0.11
CA ARG A 69 -8.90 1.68 1.29
C ARG A 69 -9.24 2.82 2.25
N ALA A 70 -8.65 4.01 2.06
CA ALA A 70 -8.95 5.19 2.86
C ALA A 70 -10.38 5.70 2.61
N TYR A 71 -10.72 5.87 1.32
CA TYR A 71 -12.01 6.37 0.85
C TYR A 71 -13.20 5.54 1.36
N ASP A 72 -13.18 4.22 1.14
CA ASP A 72 -14.32 3.34 1.43
C ASP A 72 -14.63 3.20 2.91
N ASN A 73 -13.68 3.55 3.79
CA ASN A 73 -13.76 3.37 5.23
C ASN A 73 -13.69 4.69 6.00
N ALA A 74 -13.56 5.83 5.33
CA ALA A 74 -13.40 7.14 5.96
C ALA A 74 -12.34 7.12 7.08
N VAL A 75 -11.11 6.78 6.69
CA VAL A 75 -9.93 6.76 7.57
C VAL A 75 -8.81 7.57 6.96
N TYR A 76 -7.93 8.09 7.80
CA TYR A 76 -6.60 8.49 7.34
C TYR A 76 -5.73 7.24 7.23
N ALA A 77 -5.05 7.08 6.09
CA ALA A 77 -4.08 6.00 5.89
C ALA A 77 -2.66 6.58 5.94
N VAL A 78 -1.84 6.04 6.83
CA VAL A 78 -0.42 6.42 6.97
C VAL A 78 0.42 5.27 6.45
N PHE A 79 0.83 5.36 5.19
CA PHE A 79 1.60 4.34 4.51
C PHE A 79 3.10 4.63 4.64
N SER A 80 3.86 3.61 5.05
CA SER A 80 5.32 3.67 5.06
C SER A 80 5.91 2.49 4.29
N ASN A 81 6.97 2.76 3.54
CA ASN A 81 7.67 1.78 2.72
C ASN A 81 9.14 2.21 2.58
N PRO A 82 10.10 1.26 2.60
CA PRO A 82 11.52 1.57 2.45
C PRO A 82 11.84 2.14 1.07
N ILE A 83 12.93 2.90 1.00
CA ILE A 83 13.53 3.39 -0.24
C ILE A 83 14.99 2.95 -0.30
N GLY A 84 15.47 2.67 -1.51
CA GLY A 84 16.85 2.24 -1.75
C GLY A 84 17.01 0.72 -1.76
N MET A 85 18.27 0.29 -1.76
CA MET A 85 18.62 -1.13 -1.87
C MET A 85 18.36 -1.87 -0.56
N ASP A 86 17.63 -2.97 -0.67
CA ASP A 86 17.39 -3.97 0.37
C ASP A 86 17.91 -5.31 -0.17
N ASP A 87 19.16 -5.62 0.16
CA ASP A 87 19.98 -6.67 -0.47
C ASP A 87 20.00 -6.55 -2.01
N ASP A 88 19.49 -7.56 -2.73
CA ASP A 88 19.41 -7.57 -4.18
C ASP A 88 18.18 -6.85 -4.76
N GLN A 89 17.32 -6.29 -3.90
CA GLN A 89 16.04 -5.70 -4.29
C GLN A 89 15.98 -4.19 -4.03
N LEU A 90 15.68 -3.44 -5.09
CA LEU A 90 15.43 -2.00 -4.97
C LEU A 90 13.99 -1.72 -4.49
N LYS A 91 13.83 -0.82 -3.53
CA LYS A 91 12.54 -0.32 -3.03
C LYS A 91 12.36 1.15 -3.38
N ASN A 92 11.13 1.53 -3.77
CA ASN A 92 10.85 2.85 -4.33
C ASN A 92 10.32 3.88 -3.33
N GLY A 93 10.20 3.55 -2.05
CA GLY A 93 9.61 4.46 -1.06
C GLY A 93 8.12 4.72 -1.34
N CYS A 94 7.79 5.96 -1.66
CA CYS A 94 6.41 6.47 -1.77
C CYS A 94 5.61 6.40 -0.47
N SER A 95 6.29 6.50 0.68
CA SER A 95 5.62 6.71 1.97
C SER A 95 4.71 7.94 1.89
N MET A 96 3.48 7.85 2.38
CA MET A 96 2.49 8.93 2.20
C MET A 96 1.36 8.89 3.23
N ILE A 97 0.69 10.04 3.37
CA ILE A 97 -0.52 10.17 4.17
C ILE A 97 -1.68 10.47 3.24
N ILE A 98 -2.73 9.66 3.31
CA ILE A 98 -3.97 9.80 2.55
C ILE A 98 -5.11 10.14 3.50
N ASP A 99 -5.98 11.05 3.08
CA ASP A 99 -7.13 11.48 3.86
C ASP A 99 -8.39 10.59 3.65
N PRO A 100 -9.46 10.79 4.43
CA PRO A 100 -10.71 10.03 4.30
C PRO A 100 -11.42 10.16 2.95
N PHE A 101 -11.05 11.14 2.11
CA PHE A 101 -11.53 11.31 0.74
C PHE A 101 -10.64 10.61 -0.29
N GLY A 102 -9.64 9.85 0.16
CA GLY A 102 -8.72 9.15 -0.73
C GLY A 102 -7.68 10.06 -1.38
N ASP A 103 -7.60 11.32 -0.99
CA ASP A 103 -6.63 12.27 -1.51
C ASP A 103 -5.31 12.16 -0.77
N ILE A 104 -4.20 12.23 -1.51
CA ILE A 104 -2.86 12.26 -0.93
C ILE A 104 -2.64 13.64 -0.33
N LEU A 105 -2.44 13.71 0.98
CA LEU A 105 -2.09 14.96 1.66
C LEU A 105 -0.62 15.31 1.42
N VAL A 106 0.26 14.33 1.61
CA VAL A 106 1.72 14.46 1.48
C VAL A 106 2.31 13.10 1.12
N GLU A 107 3.43 13.11 0.39
CA GLU A 107 4.14 11.93 -0.09
C GLU A 107 5.65 12.18 -0.08
N CYS A 108 6.43 11.20 0.37
CA CYS A 108 7.88 11.17 0.21
C CYS A 108 8.21 10.92 -1.27
N ARG A 109 8.94 11.86 -1.88
CA ARG A 109 9.32 11.82 -3.30
C ARG A 109 10.83 11.85 -3.52
N GLU A 110 11.60 12.06 -2.45
CA GLU A 110 13.06 12.10 -2.50
C GLU A 110 13.63 10.71 -2.80
N LEU A 111 14.82 10.68 -3.41
CA LEU A 111 15.57 9.45 -3.72
C LEU A 111 16.58 9.14 -2.60
N GLU A 112 16.14 9.35 -1.36
CA GLU A 112 16.87 9.19 -0.11
C GLU A 112 15.90 9.05 1.08
N ASP A 113 16.45 8.79 2.27
CA ASP A 113 15.68 8.73 3.51
C ASP A 113 14.96 10.05 3.76
N SER A 114 13.64 9.98 3.93
CA SER A 114 12.81 11.16 4.13
C SER A 114 11.57 10.83 4.94
N PHE A 115 10.98 11.88 5.53
CA PHE A 115 9.69 11.81 6.21
C PHE A 115 8.81 12.97 5.77
N VAL A 116 7.51 12.80 5.94
CA VAL A 116 6.51 13.82 5.65
C VAL A 116 5.58 14.01 6.84
N ILE A 117 5.02 15.20 6.95
CA ILE A 117 4.09 15.58 8.03
C ILE A 117 2.81 16.12 7.39
N ALA A 118 1.66 15.75 7.94
CA ALA A 118 0.37 16.33 7.56
C ALA A 118 -0.48 16.64 8.79
N SER A 119 -1.31 17.67 8.67
CA SER A 119 -2.36 17.98 9.63
C SER A 119 -3.63 17.18 9.30
N VAL A 120 -4.21 16.55 10.31
CA VAL A 120 -5.48 15.80 10.18
C VAL A 120 -6.62 16.57 10.84
N GLN A 121 -7.81 16.46 10.27
CA GLN A 121 -9.05 17.08 10.77
C GLN A 121 -10.09 16.00 11.04
N ALA A 122 -10.64 16.00 12.26
CA ALA A 122 -11.59 14.97 12.70
C ALA A 122 -12.90 15.03 11.89
N GLU A 123 -13.31 16.23 11.48
CA GLU A 123 -14.55 16.47 10.73
C GLU A 123 -14.57 15.74 9.39
N LYS A 124 -13.40 15.56 8.76
CA LYS A 124 -13.29 14.81 7.49
C LYS A 124 -13.73 13.35 7.64
N LEU A 125 -13.59 12.74 8.83
CA LEU A 125 -13.95 11.35 9.07
C LEU A 125 -15.47 11.12 9.01
N THR A 126 -16.26 12.14 9.33
CA THR A 126 -17.73 12.06 9.27
C THR A 126 -18.29 12.65 7.98
N GLN A 127 -17.61 13.63 7.40
CA GLN A 127 -17.97 14.23 6.10
C GLN A 127 -17.68 13.32 4.90
N ALA A 128 -16.65 12.47 4.99
CA ALA A 128 -16.28 11.58 3.91
C ALA A 128 -17.37 10.54 3.59
N GLY A 129 -17.48 10.18 2.30
CA GLY A 129 -18.46 9.21 1.81
C GLY A 129 -18.40 7.86 2.55
N GLY A 130 -17.19 7.40 2.87
CA GLY A 130 -16.94 6.17 3.63
C GLY A 130 -17.72 6.07 4.94
N HIS A 131 -17.95 7.18 5.64
CA HIS A 131 -18.74 7.19 6.87
C HIS A 131 -20.18 6.77 6.62
N ARG A 132 -20.82 7.38 5.62
CA ARG A 132 -22.18 7.02 5.20
C ARG A 132 -22.25 5.59 4.69
N TYR A 133 -21.21 5.13 3.99
CA TYR A 133 -21.15 3.75 3.50
C TYR A 133 -21.11 2.76 4.66
N LEU A 134 -20.33 3.01 5.71
CA LEU A 134 -20.29 2.16 6.89
C LEU A 134 -21.66 2.06 7.56
N MET A 135 -22.38 3.18 7.68
CA MET A 135 -23.72 3.20 8.27
C MET A 135 -24.77 2.50 7.40
N ALA A 136 -24.63 2.54 6.07
CA ALA A 136 -25.57 1.93 5.13
C ALA A 136 -25.32 0.44 4.87
N ARG A 137 -24.20 -0.12 5.34
CA ARG A 137 -23.87 -1.54 5.13
C ARG A 137 -24.86 -2.43 5.89
N ARG A 138 -25.11 -3.61 5.32
CA ARG A 138 -26.01 -4.65 5.85
C ARG A 138 -25.27 -5.94 6.20
N PRO A 139 -24.57 -6.01 7.36
CA PRO A 139 -23.76 -7.17 7.75
C PRO A 139 -24.50 -8.50 7.72
N GLU A 140 -25.81 -8.49 7.99
CA GLU A 140 -26.66 -9.69 7.97
C GLU A 140 -26.69 -10.39 6.61
N LEU A 141 -26.36 -9.71 5.50
CA LEU A 141 -26.33 -10.30 4.17
C LEU A 141 -25.06 -11.09 3.86
N TYR A 142 -23.95 -10.85 4.57
CA TYR A 142 -22.65 -11.41 4.21
C TYR A 142 -21.79 -11.88 5.39
N LYS A 143 -22.22 -11.67 6.65
CA LYS A 143 -21.44 -12.07 7.83
C LYS A 143 -21.08 -13.56 7.84
N ASP A 144 -22.03 -14.42 7.44
CA ASP A 144 -21.84 -15.88 7.46
C ASP A 144 -21.06 -16.36 6.22
N ILE A 145 -21.00 -15.54 5.16
CA ILE A 145 -20.18 -15.77 3.97
C ILE A 145 -18.71 -15.42 4.28
N ILE A 146 -18.47 -14.22 4.81
CA ILE A 146 -17.12 -13.73 5.17
C ILE A 146 -16.55 -14.54 6.35
N GLY A 147 -17.39 -14.93 7.31
CA GLY A 147 -17.00 -15.75 8.46
C GLY A 147 -16.92 -17.25 8.18
N GLY A 148 -17.05 -17.68 6.92
CA GLY A 148 -16.97 -19.08 6.54
C GLY A 148 -15.61 -19.69 6.88
N SER A 149 -15.59 -21.01 7.14
CA SER A 149 -14.33 -21.72 7.38
C SER A 149 -13.41 -21.65 6.16
N HIS A 150 -12.15 -21.26 6.39
CA HIS A 150 -11.14 -21.17 5.34
C HIS A 150 -9.80 -21.68 5.88
N GLN A 151 -9.13 -22.53 5.11
CA GLN A 151 -7.76 -22.93 5.35
C GLN A 151 -6.84 -21.99 4.56
N SER A 152 -6.09 -21.14 5.25
CA SER A 152 -5.17 -20.19 4.61
C SER A 152 -4.00 -20.91 3.95
N GLU A 153 -3.75 -20.57 2.68
CA GLU A 153 -2.57 -21.03 1.93
C GLU A 153 -1.70 -19.83 1.56
N GLN A 154 -0.42 -19.86 1.95
CA GLN A 154 0.58 -18.90 1.50
C GLN A 154 1.53 -19.59 0.52
N LYS A 155 1.49 -19.16 -0.75
CA LYS A 155 2.43 -19.63 -1.79
C LYS A 155 3.43 -18.52 -2.09
N VAL A 156 4.69 -18.79 -1.83
CA VAL A 156 5.78 -17.84 -2.08
C VAL A 156 6.47 -18.23 -3.38
N ALA A 157 6.26 -17.45 -4.44
CA ALA A 157 6.67 -17.81 -5.79
C ALA A 157 8.19 -18.02 -5.97
N TRP A 158 9.02 -17.43 -5.10
CA TRP A 158 10.48 -17.54 -5.13
C TRP A 158 11.05 -18.60 -4.17
N LEU A 159 10.26 -19.13 -3.23
CA LEU A 159 10.63 -20.29 -2.44
C LEU A 159 10.32 -21.54 -3.27
N LYS A 160 11.29 -21.99 -4.06
CA LYS A 160 11.25 -23.36 -4.59
C LYS A 160 11.37 -24.29 -3.39
N GLY A 161 10.42 -25.20 -3.23
CA GLY A 161 10.44 -26.19 -2.15
C GLY A 161 11.83 -26.83 -2.04
N GLU A 162 12.33 -26.94 -0.81
CA GLU A 162 13.51 -27.74 -0.52
C GLU A 162 13.34 -29.07 -1.24
N LYS A 163 14.25 -29.39 -2.16
CA LYS A 163 14.36 -30.77 -2.62
C LYS A 163 14.73 -31.57 -1.38
N GLU A 164 13.87 -32.50 -0.98
CA GLU A 164 14.25 -33.55 -0.04
C GLU A 164 15.59 -34.13 -0.52
N ILE A 165 16.61 -33.96 0.31
CA ILE A 165 17.90 -34.61 0.12
C ILE A 165 17.65 -36.04 0.60
N GLU A 166 17.43 -36.97 -0.35
CA GLU A 166 17.58 -38.41 -0.12
C GLU A 166 19.03 -38.76 0.20
#